data_AF-A0AA43HW08-F1
#
_entry.id   AF-A0AA43HW08-F1
#
_cell.length_a   1.000
_cell.length_b   1.000
_cell.length_c   1.000
_cell.angle_alpha   90.00
_cell.angle_beta   90.00
_cell.angle_gamma   90.00
#
_symmetry.space_group_name_H-M   'P 1'
#
loop_
_entity.id
_entity.type
_entity.pdbx_description
1 polymer ?
#
loop_
_entity_poly.entity_id
_entity_poly.type
_entity_poly.pdbx_seq_one_letter_code
_entity_poly.pdbx_strand_id
1 'polypeptide(L)'
;MSGIDTDFFNETQEGFTIYVVEQRFVVGRGSDFFKTFRGKKNMITTSGEVKKIKSKIYQWIGKNISNITDLMTHCFFTNIAVDIPQIINNLAKLFSVHEHQAAGPEIIDPILIQEGNVTNKDLAELISLYKSSILRPVIVILLKDNDFDRARTLLSLCPHGILVKMIRNDGSSELDKIINTGVEDVESFIDIFTRQCFRACSKTARGVLYNKEWAENSIVKLYAPSILRLRTNLLYDLKDNVREDVCDIIKRLQNEVETSHRNNVLTHSFSCMSKLFRVYCNDYGGQDIQDALDIAKYINNDILSAHVYRYAHFMKDVTLHEKNLYLSKAQEIFSKNGMEDHMVYCMNNELTNQFYTDQIGINQFEAMKETALFNVPGLVGMSIILNNVGVAYLYSGKLELAIDILNKAKDYAKTENRVTQELGILCNLMVVKDYYGEDINEKEIYSVLRRIFDHFDIQKGAFLSANYITNIIAISLKYKGLLSTLFDEFEISDVLNNALKPNLLGVGSLNHQLYKLTNKHSELKKLFSYDVLSNSNMPKTSGIRQRFISNNGMNPSIFNAWL
;
A
#
# COMPACT_ATOMS: atom_id res chain seq x y z
N MET A 1 -9.48 -37.02 4.06
CA MET A 1 -10.29 -35.79 4.18
C MET A 1 -11.77 -36.17 4.17
N SER A 2 -12.30 -36.74 5.25
CA SER A 2 -13.71 -37.15 5.34
C SER A 2 -14.18 -36.99 6.78
N GLY A 3 -15.02 -35.98 7.04
CA GLY A 3 -15.67 -35.79 8.33
C GLY A 3 -15.95 -34.35 8.76
N ILE A 4 -15.36 -33.34 8.10
CA ILE A 4 -15.71 -31.93 8.30
C ILE A 4 -16.06 -31.33 6.95
N ASP A 5 -17.20 -30.64 6.89
CA ASP A 5 -17.49 -29.64 5.87
C ASP A 5 -16.41 -28.55 5.99
N THR A 6 -15.33 -28.68 5.23
CA THR A 6 -14.33 -27.60 5.09
C THR A 6 -14.98 -26.30 4.62
N ASP A 7 -16.20 -26.40 4.09
CA ASP A 7 -17.10 -25.30 3.72
C ASP A 7 -17.30 -24.25 4.80
N PHE A 8 -17.18 -24.60 6.09
CA PHE A 8 -17.28 -23.63 7.18
C PHE A 8 -16.17 -22.57 7.14
N PHE A 9 -14.98 -22.95 6.67
CA PHE A 9 -13.75 -22.15 6.70
C PHE A 9 -13.37 -21.56 5.34
N ASN A 10 -14.33 -21.48 4.41
CA ASN A 10 -14.12 -20.84 3.12
C ASN A 10 -14.22 -19.32 3.23
N GLU A 11 -13.18 -18.63 2.75
CA GLU A 11 -13.09 -17.17 2.79
C GLU A 11 -14.28 -16.53 2.06
N THR A 12 -14.92 -15.54 2.69
CA THR A 12 -15.99 -14.78 2.03
C THR A 12 -15.38 -13.87 0.96
N GLN A 13 -16.15 -13.55 -0.08
CA GLN A 13 -15.69 -12.61 -1.12
C GLN A 13 -15.51 -11.17 -0.59
N GLU A 14 -15.98 -10.88 0.63
CA GLU A 14 -16.08 -9.54 1.21
C GLU A 14 -14.83 -9.07 1.97
N GLY A 15 -13.85 -9.95 2.24
CA GLY A 15 -12.63 -9.55 2.95
C GLY A 15 -11.90 -10.69 3.65
N PHE A 16 -10.77 -10.37 4.30
CA PHE A 16 -10.03 -11.35 5.08
C PHE A 16 -10.86 -11.78 6.30
N THR A 17 -11.13 -13.09 6.40
CA THR A 17 -12.04 -13.66 7.40
C THR A 17 -11.29 -14.53 8.41
N ILE A 18 -11.52 -14.26 9.70
CA ILE A 18 -11.09 -15.10 10.81
C ILE A 18 -12.27 -15.91 11.29
N TYR A 19 -12.03 -17.16 11.63
CA TYR A 19 -13.06 -18.06 12.14
C TYR A 19 -12.92 -18.22 13.64
N VAL A 20 -14.04 -18.15 14.35
CA VAL A 20 -14.10 -18.38 15.80
C VAL A 20 -15.07 -19.51 16.03
N VAL A 21 -14.65 -20.56 16.74
CA VAL A 21 -15.50 -21.72 17.04
C VAL A 21 -15.68 -21.85 18.54
N GLU A 22 -16.93 -22.10 18.97
CA GLU A 22 -17.22 -22.34 20.38
C GLU A 22 -16.62 -23.67 20.86
N GLN A 23 -16.36 -23.79 22.16
CA GLN A 23 -15.76 -24.99 22.75
C GLN A 23 -16.57 -26.26 22.46
N ARG A 24 -17.91 -26.16 22.41
CA ARG A 24 -18.80 -27.29 22.02
C ARG A 24 -18.54 -27.75 20.59
N PHE A 25 -18.27 -26.84 19.66
CA PHE A 25 -17.89 -27.19 18.29
C PHE A 25 -16.54 -27.92 18.30
N VAL A 26 -15.56 -27.43 19.06
CA VAL A 26 -14.22 -28.02 19.15
C VAL A 26 -14.26 -29.47 19.63
N VAL A 27 -15.03 -29.77 20.68
CA VAL A 27 -15.12 -31.13 21.24
C VAL A 27 -16.15 -32.02 20.54
N GLY A 28 -17.13 -31.42 19.87
CA GLY A 28 -18.20 -32.08 19.12
C GLY A 28 -17.84 -32.22 17.65
N ARG A 29 -18.52 -31.45 16.79
CA ARG A 29 -18.40 -31.55 15.32
C ARG A 29 -16.96 -31.40 14.80
N GLY A 30 -16.18 -30.50 15.40
CA GLY A 30 -14.81 -30.17 15.04
C GLY A 30 -13.75 -31.16 15.50
N SER A 31 -14.10 -32.08 16.40
CA SER A 31 -13.15 -32.86 17.22
C SER A 31 -12.11 -33.61 16.40
N ASP A 32 -12.55 -34.36 15.39
CA ASP A 32 -11.65 -35.23 14.63
C ASP A 32 -10.70 -34.43 13.72
N PHE A 33 -11.14 -33.31 13.18
CA PHE A 33 -10.28 -32.40 12.42
C PHE A 33 -9.23 -31.75 13.30
N PHE A 34 -9.61 -31.14 14.42
CA PHE A 34 -8.65 -30.43 15.28
C PHE A 34 -7.64 -31.39 15.91
N LYS A 35 -8.03 -32.64 16.21
CA LYS A 35 -7.09 -33.69 16.65
C LYS A 35 -5.97 -33.94 15.64
N THR A 36 -6.23 -33.81 14.34
CA THR A 36 -5.18 -34.03 13.31
C THR A 36 -4.05 -32.99 13.37
N PHE A 37 -4.24 -31.87 14.05
CA PHE A 37 -3.25 -30.80 14.21
C PHE A 37 -2.55 -30.80 15.58
N ARG A 38 -2.90 -31.74 16.47
CA ARG A 38 -2.26 -31.83 17.79
C ARG A 38 -0.76 -32.08 17.65
N GLY A 39 0.04 -31.25 18.32
CA GLY A 39 1.51 -31.33 18.26
C GLY A 39 2.14 -30.84 16.95
N LYS A 40 1.35 -30.32 16.00
CA LYS A 40 1.85 -29.69 14.77
C LYS A 40 2.03 -28.19 14.97
N LYS A 41 2.88 -27.58 14.14
CA LYS A 41 3.13 -26.12 14.14
C LYS A 41 1.86 -25.28 13.91
N ASN A 42 0.85 -25.86 13.25
CA ASN A 42 -0.45 -25.24 13.02
C ASN A 42 -1.24 -24.95 14.29
N MET A 43 -1.01 -25.70 15.38
CA MET A 43 -1.74 -25.52 16.64
C MET A 43 -0.91 -24.66 17.59
N ILE A 44 -1.39 -23.44 17.84
CA ILE A 44 -0.80 -22.47 18.76
C ILE A 44 -1.61 -22.48 20.05
N THR A 45 -0.94 -22.70 21.17
CA THR A 45 -1.56 -22.83 22.50
C THR A 45 -1.05 -21.80 23.51
N THR A 46 0.04 -21.10 23.21
CA THR A 46 0.65 -20.12 24.13
C THR A 46 1.18 -18.87 23.42
N SER A 47 1.23 -17.74 24.14
CA SER A 47 1.92 -16.51 23.70
C SER A 47 3.41 -16.73 23.36
N GLY A 48 4.07 -17.70 24.00
CA GLY A 48 5.46 -18.04 23.70
C GLY A 48 5.62 -18.59 22.28
N GLU A 49 4.67 -19.41 21.82
CA GLU A 49 4.65 -19.94 20.45
C GLU A 49 4.38 -18.84 19.43
N VAL A 50 3.45 -17.91 19.71
CA VAL A 50 3.21 -16.74 18.87
C VAL A 50 4.48 -15.93 18.67
N LYS A 51 5.18 -15.59 19.76
CA LYS A 51 6.45 -14.84 19.71
C LYS A 51 7.52 -15.56 18.89
N LYS A 52 7.61 -16.89 19.01
CA LYS A 52 8.58 -17.71 18.27
C LYS A 52 8.29 -17.71 16.76
N ILE A 53 7.03 -17.91 16.36
CA ILE A 53 6.60 -17.85 14.96
C ILE A 53 6.88 -16.47 14.38
N LYS A 54 6.46 -15.42 15.09
CA LYS A 54 6.65 -14.02 14.72
C LYS A 54 8.13 -13.68 14.51
N SER A 55 8.99 -14.05 15.46
CA SER A 55 10.43 -13.79 15.38
C SER A 55 11.04 -14.42 14.13
N LYS A 56 10.68 -15.66 13.79
CA LYS A 56 11.14 -16.33 12.57
C LYS A 56 10.68 -15.63 11.30
N ILE A 57 9.42 -15.20 11.25
CA ILE A 57 8.88 -14.49 10.08
C ILE A 57 9.56 -13.14 9.93
N TYR A 58 9.69 -12.34 10.99
CA TYR A 58 10.38 -11.04 10.91
C TYR A 58 11.86 -11.16 10.56
N GLN A 59 12.57 -12.17 11.08
CA GLN A 59 13.93 -12.49 10.65
C GLN A 59 14.01 -12.81 9.16
N TRP A 60 12.97 -13.42 8.59
CA TRP A 60 12.92 -13.74 7.16
C TRP A 60 12.55 -12.55 6.28
N ILE A 61 11.49 -11.81 6.63
CA ILE A 61 10.95 -10.74 5.77
C ILE A 61 11.71 -9.41 5.92
N GLY A 62 12.41 -9.20 7.04
CA GLY A 62 13.12 -7.97 7.38
C GLY A 62 14.65 -8.10 7.37
N LYS A 63 15.23 -9.04 6.61
CA LYS A 63 16.69 -9.32 6.61
C LYS A 63 17.56 -8.07 6.49
N ASN A 64 17.14 -7.13 5.64
CA ASN A 64 17.86 -5.90 5.36
C ASN A 64 17.02 -4.65 5.71
N ILE A 65 16.17 -4.72 6.74
CA ILE A 65 15.36 -3.58 7.17
C ILE A 65 15.59 -3.34 8.66
N SER A 66 15.71 -2.06 9.02
CA SER A 66 15.92 -1.62 10.39
C SER A 66 14.78 -2.10 11.32
N ASN A 67 15.15 -2.62 12.49
CA ASN A 67 14.19 -3.14 13.47
C ASN A 67 13.42 -1.98 14.15
N ILE A 68 12.09 -1.98 14.00
CA ILE A 68 11.22 -0.93 14.54
C ILE A 68 11.29 -0.85 16.07
N THR A 69 11.37 -1.98 16.77
CA THR A 69 11.51 -2.02 18.24
C THR A 69 12.77 -1.33 18.70
N ASP A 70 13.89 -1.57 18.02
CA ASP A 70 15.16 -0.92 18.35
C ASP A 70 15.06 0.58 18.07
N LEU A 71 14.54 1.00 16.92
CA LEU A 71 14.35 2.41 16.57
C LEU A 71 13.48 3.16 17.60
N MET A 72 12.34 2.59 17.99
CA MET A 72 11.43 3.17 18.98
C MET A 72 12.10 3.30 20.35
N THR A 73 12.87 2.29 20.76
CA THR A 73 13.62 2.31 22.02
C THR A 73 14.60 3.46 22.10
N HIS A 74 15.38 3.69 21.03
CA HIS A 74 16.33 4.80 20.97
C HIS A 74 15.67 6.19 20.91
N CYS A 75 14.43 6.29 20.42
CA CYS A 75 13.73 7.58 20.31
C CYS A 75 12.97 7.95 21.59
N PHE A 76 12.40 6.98 22.31
CA PHE A 76 11.45 7.24 23.40
C PHE A 76 11.88 6.70 24.77
N PHE A 77 12.71 5.65 24.84
CA PHE A 77 12.91 4.88 26.07
C PHE A 77 14.36 4.87 26.59
N THR A 78 15.34 5.38 25.83
CA THR A 78 16.74 5.46 26.30
C THR A 78 17.01 6.71 27.13
N ASN A 79 17.49 6.51 28.37
CA ASN A 79 18.01 7.57 29.24
C ASN A 79 19.43 8.03 28.87
N ILE A 80 20.06 7.41 27.85
CA ILE A 80 21.38 7.78 27.35
C ILE A 80 21.24 9.00 26.45
N ALA A 81 22.15 9.97 26.55
CA ALA A 81 22.21 11.10 25.65
C ALA A 81 22.48 10.63 24.21
N VAL A 82 21.42 10.44 23.43
CA VAL A 82 21.53 10.12 21.99
C VAL A 82 21.85 11.41 21.23
N ASP A 83 22.82 11.32 20.32
CA ASP A 83 23.21 12.43 19.45
C ASP A 83 22.09 12.78 18.46
N ILE A 84 21.97 14.06 18.13
CA ILE A 84 20.89 14.63 17.32
C ILE A 84 20.80 13.96 15.93
N PRO A 85 21.90 13.75 15.18
CA PRO A 85 21.86 13.06 13.89
C PRO A 85 21.31 11.64 14.01
N GLN A 86 21.64 10.92 15.09
CA GLN A 86 21.14 9.55 15.29
C GLN A 86 19.64 9.54 15.60
N ILE A 87 19.14 10.50 16.39
CA ILE A 87 17.71 10.67 16.64
C ILE A 87 16.97 10.95 15.31
N ILE A 88 17.50 11.86 14.49
CA ILE A 88 16.93 12.20 13.18
C ILE A 88 16.91 10.99 12.26
N ASN A 89 18.01 10.24 12.18
CA ASN A 89 18.10 9.01 11.40
C ASN A 89 17.02 8.00 11.82
N ASN A 90 16.87 7.77 13.12
CA ASN A 90 15.90 6.82 13.64
C ASN A 90 14.46 7.28 13.39
N LEU A 91 14.17 8.56 13.58
CA LEU A 91 12.84 9.13 13.33
C LEU A 91 12.49 9.11 11.83
N ALA A 92 13.41 9.46 10.94
CA ALA A 92 13.19 9.40 9.49
C ALA A 92 12.89 7.96 9.03
N LYS A 93 13.62 6.97 9.56
CA LYS A 93 13.31 5.55 9.37
C LYS A 93 11.92 5.19 9.89
N LEU A 94 11.57 5.60 11.11
CA LEU A 94 10.26 5.34 11.71
C LEU A 94 9.10 5.96 10.93
N PHE A 95 9.27 7.17 10.41
CA PHE A 95 8.26 7.85 9.60
C PHE A 95 8.10 7.27 8.20
N SER A 96 8.93 6.30 7.82
CA SER A 96 8.89 5.66 6.50
C SER A 96 8.67 4.13 6.58
N VAL A 97 8.41 3.57 7.77
CA VAL A 97 8.18 2.12 7.93
C VAL A 97 6.99 1.60 7.11
N HIS A 98 7.03 0.32 6.76
CA HIS A 98 5.99 -0.41 6.05
C HIS A 98 5.53 -1.67 6.80
N GLU A 99 4.26 -2.04 6.64
CA GLU A 99 3.70 -3.30 7.15
C GLU A 99 4.12 -4.47 6.26
N HIS A 100 5.26 -5.08 6.51
CA HIS A 100 5.75 -6.18 5.68
C HIS A 100 4.80 -7.38 5.72
N GLN A 101 4.51 -7.93 4.54
CA GLN A 101 3.65 -9.09 4.39
C GLN A 101 4.38 -10.34 4.90
N ALA A 102 3.71 -11.18 5.67
CA ALA A 102 4.25 -12.50 5.96
C ALA A 102 4.48 -13.24 4.64
N ALA A 103 5.74 -13.64 4.42
CA ALA A 103 6.24 -14.33 3.23
C ALA A 103 7.26 -15.40 3.65
N GLY A 104 7.45 -16.42 2.81
CA GLY A 104 8.50 -17.42 2.97
C GLY A 104 8.09 -18.72 3.65
N PRO A 105 9.07 -19.61 3.93
CA PRO A 105 8.83 -21.00 4.32
C PRO A 105 8.28 -21.16 5.75
N GLU A 106 8.26 -20.09 6.54
CA GLU A 106 7.76 -20.10 7.92
C GLU A 106 6.27 -19.75 8.02
N ILE A 107 5.59 -19.47 6.91
CA ILE A 107 4.13 -19.31 6.90
C ILE A 107 3.48 -20.67 7.16
N ILE A 108 2.43 -20.65 7.97
CA ILE A 108 1.66 -21.82 8.37
C ILE A 108 0.23 -21.63 7.90
N ASP A 109 -0.37 -22.67 7.33
CA ASP A 109 -1.76 -22.71 6.89
C ASP A 109 -2.33 -24.13 7.10
N PRO A 110 -3.50 -24.32 7.76
CA PRO A 110 -4.23 -23.32 8.55
C PRO A 110 -3.50 -22.97 9.85
N ILE A 111 -3.88 -21.85 10.47
CA ILE A 111 -3.45 -21.43 11.81
C ILE A 111 -4.59 -21.69 12.78
N LEU A 112 -4.38 -22.59 13.73
CA LEU A 112 -5.33 -22.91 14.78
C LEU A 112 -4.82 -22.35 16.10
N ILE A 113 -5.63 -21.54 16.77
CA ILE A 113 -5.25 -20.88 18.01
C ILE A 113 -6.16 -21.37 19.12
N GLN A 114 -5.62 -22.18 20.01
CA GLN A 114 -6.32 -22.56 21.22
C GLN A 114 -6.30 -21.39 22.21
N GLU A 115 -7.48 -20.83 22.44
CA GLU A 115 -7.65 -19.73 23.37
C GLU A 115 -7.38 -20.18 24.81
N GLY A 116 -6.74 -19.33 25.62
CA GLY A 116 -6.49 -19.58 27.04
C GLY A 116 -5.21 -18.91 27.52
N ASN A 117 -4.08 -19.25 26.89
CA ASN A 117 -2.75 -18.71 27.22
C ASN A 117 -2.18 -17.81 26.12
N VAL A 118 -3.02 -17.30 25.24
CA VAL A 118 -2.68 -16.33 24.20
C VAL A 118 -3.38 -15.02 24.53
N THR A 119 -2.63 -13.93 24.62
CA THR A 119 -3.20 -12.61 24.96
C THR A 119 -3.88 -11.97 23.75
N ASN A 120 -4.81 -11.03 23.99
CA ASN A 120 -5.44 -10.24 22.94
C ASN A 120 -4.41 -9.51 22.07
N LYS A 121 -3.30 -9.04 22.69
CA LYS A 121 -2.20 -8.38 21.98
C LYS A 121 -1.48 -9.35 21.04
N ASP A 122 -1.16 -10.55 21.50
CA ASP A 122 -0.49 -11.56 20.67
C ASP A 122 -1.39 -12.02 19.51
N LEU A 123 -2.71 -12.13 19.73
CA LEU A 123 -3.68 -12.39 18.67
C LEU A 123 -3.68 -11.28 17.62
N ALA A 124 -3.83 -10.03 18.05
CA ALA A 124 -3.85 -8.87 17.16
C ALA A 124 -2.58 -8.77 16.31
N GLU A 125 -1.41 -9.04 16.89
CA GLU A 125 -0.13 -9.09 16.18
C GLU A 125 -0.11 -10.18 15.12
N LEU A 126 -0.44 -11.42 15.50
CA LEU A 126 -0.41 -12.56 14.59
C LEU A 126 -1.36 -12.34 13.42
N ILE A 127 -2.57 -11.86 13.71
CA ILE A 127 -3.57 -11.52 12.71
C ILE A 127 -3.08 -10.39 11.81
N SER A 128 -2.47 -9.33 12.36
CA SER A 128 -1.95 -8.23 11.52
C SER A 128 -0.86 -8.70 10.56
N LEU A 129 0.02 -9.59 11.02
CA LEU A 129 1.08 -10.17 10.21
C LEU A 129 0.55 -11.03 9.05
N TYR A 130 -0.49 -11.83 9.30
CA TYR A 130 -1.03 -12.77 8.31
C TYR A 130 -2.15 -12.24 7.43
N LYS A 131 -2.92 -11.22 7.84
CA LYS A 131 -4.01 -10.64 7.03
C LYS A 131 -3.53 -10.20 5.65
N SER A 132 -2.27 -9.75 5.59
CA SER A 132 -1.63 -9.24 4.38
C SER A 132 -0.71 -10.28 3.76
N SER A 133 -0.66 -11.52 4.23
CA SER A 133 0.18 -12.56 3.63
C SER A 133 -0.29 -12.87 2.21
N ILE A 134 0.66 -13.15 1.31
CA ILE A 134 0.32 -13.65 -0.04
C ILE A 134 -0.47 -14.96 0.00
N LEU A 135 -0.26 -15.78 1.03
CA LEU A 135 -0.92 -17.07 1.17
C LEU A 135 -2.32 -16.97 1.81
N ARG A 136 -2.65 -15.84 2.47
CA ARG A 136 -3.91 -15.62 3.21
C ARG A 136 -4.36 -16.86 3.99
N PRO A 137 -3.57 -17.34 4.97
CA PRO A 137 -3.87 -18.58 5.65
C PRO A 137 -5.20 -18.50 6.40
N VAL A 138 -5.88 -19.64 6.50
CA VAL A 138 -7.11 -19.76 7.29
C VAL A 138 -6.76 -19.68 8.77
N ILE A 139 -7.27 -18.66 9.48
CA ILE A 139 -7.08 -18.51 10.93
C ILE A 139 -8.35 -18.95 11.68
N VAL A 140 -8.24 -19.95 12.54
CA VAL A 140 -9.34 -20.46 13.38
C VAL A 140 -8.97 -20.33 14.85
N ILE A 141 -9.81 -19.63 15.62
CA ILE A 141 -9.68 -19.46 17.06
C ILE A 141 -10.63 -20.42 17.75
N LEU A 142 -10.06 -21.31 18.57
CA LEU A 142 -10.77 -22.31 19.35
C LEU A 142 -11.05 -21.73 20.74
N LEU A 143 -12.29 -21.31 21.00
CA LEU A 143 -12.63 -20.68 22.27
C LEU A 143 -12.53 -21.68 23.42
N LYS A 144 -12.15 -21.20 24.61
CA LYS A 144 -12.16 -22.02 25.84
C LYS A 144 -13.57 -22.24 26.40
N ASP A 145 -14.55 -21.48 25.92
CA ASP A 145 -15.96 -21.52 26.30
C ASP A 145 -16.87 -21.33 25.08
N ASN A 146 -18.15 -21.04 25.30
CA ASN A 146 -19.14 -20.85 24.23
C ASN A 146 -19.68 -19.41 24.17
N ASP A 147 -18.88 -18.45 24.65
CA ASP A 147 -19.28 -17.05 24.79
C ASP A 147 -18.70 -16.19 23.65
N PHE A 148 -19.56 -15.85 22.69
CA PHE A 148 -19.20 -14.99 21.56
C PHE A 148 -19.04 -13.51 21.95
N ASP A 149 -19.74 -13.01 22.97
CA ASP A 149 -19.56 -11.63 23.43
C ASP A 149 -18.17 -11.43 24.05
N ARG A 150 -17.70 -12.43 24.80
CA ARG A 150 -16.33 -12.46 25.29
C ARG A 150 -15.32 -12.57 24.15
N ALA A 151 -15.62 -13.36 23.11
CA ALA A 151 -14.77 -13.46 21.92
C ALA A 151 -14.67 -12.11 21.16
N ARG A 152 -15.74 -11.32 21.10
CA ARG A 152 -15.70 -9.95 20.53
C ARG A 152 -14.71 -9.07 21.29
N THR A 153 -14.70 -9.16 22.62
CA THR A 153 -13.76 -8.41 23.47
C THR A 153 -12.31 -8.88 23.27
N LEU A 154 -12.09 -10.20 23.13
CA LEU A 154 -10.78 -10.78 22.80
C LEU A 154 -10.20 -10.18 21.50
N LEU A 155 -11.05 -10.00 20.49
CA LEU A 155 -10.67 -9.56 19.14
C LEU A 155 -10.68 -8.05 18.95
N SER A 156 -11.10 -7.27 19.94
CA SER A 156 -11.22 -5.80 19.85
C SER A 156 -9.95 -5.07 19.41
N LEU A 157 -8.77 -5.59 19.75
CA LEU A 157 -7.48 -5.00 19.38
C LEU A 157 -7.00 -5.40 17.98
N CYS A 158 -7.69 -6.33 17.31
CA CYS A 158 -7.31 -6.76 15.97
C CYS A 158 -7.47 -5.62 14.95
N PRO A 159 -6.83 -5.74 13.78
CA PRO A 159 -6.94 -4.74 12.72
C PRO A 159 -8.39 -4.41 12.36
N HIS A 160 -8.69 -3.11 12.26
CA HIS A 160 -10.00 -2.62 11.82
C HIS A 160 -10.41 -3.24 10.48
N GLY A 161 -11.68 -3.60 10.33
CA GLY A 161 -12.26 -4.03 9.06
C GLY A 161 -12.20 -5.53 8.78
N ILE A 162 -11.45 -6.31 9.56
CA ILE A 162 -11.42 -7.78 9.44
C ILE A 162 -12.80 -8.37 9.71
N LEU A 163 -13.17 -9.39 8.95
CA LEU A 163 -14.39 -10.17 9.15
C LEU A 163 -14.15 -11.30 10.15
N VAL A 164 -15.12 -11.53 11.02
CA VAL A 164 -15.09 -12.59 12.02
C VAL A 164 -16.34 -13.44 11.86
N LYS A 165 -16.15 -14.68 11.41
CA LYS A 165 -17.23 -15.67 11.31
C LYS A 165 -17.23 -16.54 12.57
N MET A 166 -18.22 -16.34 13.43
CA MET A 166 -18.39 -17.09 14.66
C MET A 166 -19.32 -18.28 14.42
N ILE A 167 -18.89 -19.50 14.76
CA ILE A 167 -19.56 -20.74 14.36
C ILE A 167 -19.91 -21.56 15.60
N ARG A 168 -21.19 -21.91 15.71
CA ARG A 168 -21.74 -22.74 16.79
C ARG A 168 -21.68 -24.23 16.44
N ASN A 169 -21.76 -25.10 17.43
CA ASN A 169 -21.72 -26.55 17.24
C ASN A 169 -22.87 -27.10 16.38
N ASP A 170 -24.02 -26.43 16.38
CA ASP A 170 -25.14 -26.77 15.51
C ASP A 170 -24.91 -26.39 14.03
N GLY A 171 -23.86 -25.63 13.72
CA GLY A 171 -23.49 -25.18 12.38
C GLY A 171 -24.02 -23.80 12.02
N SER A 172 -24.81 -23.16 12.87
CA SER A 172 -25.19 -21.76 12.71
C SER A 172 -23.97 -20.85 12.85
N SER A 173 -23.98 -19.72 12.15
CA SER A 173 -22.88 -18.76 12.21
C SER A 173 -23.36 -17.31 12.21
N GLU A 174 -22.63 -16.47 12.93
CA GLU A 174 -22.78 -15.02 12.95
C GLU A 174 -21.55 -14.39 12.25
N LEU A 175 -21.75 -13.33 11.46
CA LEU A 175 -20.66 -12.62 10.78
C LEU A 175 -20.56 -11.20 11.36
N ASP A 176 -19.43 -10.91 11.98
CA ASP A 176 -19.12 -9.61 12.57
C ASP A 176 -17.96 -8.94 11.82
N LYS A 177 -17.88 -7.62 11.90
CA LYS A 177 -16.75 -6.83 11.40
C LYS A 177 -16.05 -6.15 12.57
N ILE A 178 -14.73 -6.27 12.65
CA ILE A 178 -13.94 -5.68 13.73
C ILE A 178 -13.92 -4.15 13.57
N ILE A 179 -14.44 -3.44 14.58
CA ILE A 179 -14.38 -1.98 14.67
C ILE A 179 -13.35 -1.60 15.74
N ASN A 180 -12.11 -1.37 15.30
CA ASN A 180 -11.07 -0.84 16.17
C ASN A 180 -11.17 0.70 16.27
N THR A 181 -11.22 1.23 17.49
CA THR A 181 -11.36 2.67 17.81
C THR A 181 -10.05 3.33 18.24
N GLY A 182 -8.93 2.63 18.15
CA GLY A 182 -7.63 3.10 18.64
C GLY A 182 -7.43 2.83 20.13
N VAL A 183 -6.44 3.52 20.70
CA VAL A 183 -6.10 3.45 22.14
C VAL A 183 -6.33 4.76 22.85
N GLU A 184 -6.31 4.73 24.18
CA GLU A 184 -6.66 5.86 25.04
C GLU A 184 -5.44 6.66 25.52
N ASP A 185 -4.23 6.14 25.36
CA ASP A 185 -2.99 6.76 25.84
C ASP A 185 -1.81 6.60 24.84
N VAL A 186 -0.76 7.42 25.04
CA VAL A 186 0.42 7.47 24.17
C VAL A 186 1.29 6.22 24.31
N GLU A 187 1.42 5.64 25.51
CA GLU A 187 2.28 4.48 25.73
C GLU A 187 1.73 3.24 25.03
N SER A 188 0.42 3.02 25.15
CA SER A 188 -0.30 1.99 24.40
C SER A 188 -0.18 2.19 22.90
N PHE A 189 -0.19 3.44 22.41
CA PHE A 189 -0.01 3.74 20.98
C PHE A 189 1.38 3.31 20.53
N ILE A 190 2.42 3.68 21.29
CA ILE A 190 3.81 3.35 21.00
C ILE A 190 4.03 1.83 21.06
N ASP A 191 3.44 1.12 22.03
CA ASP A 191 3.50 -0.35 22.14
C ASP A 191 2.89 -1.02 20.91
N ILE A 192 1.67 -0.63 20.51
CA ILE A 192 0.98 -1.20 19.33
C ILE A 192 1.73 -0.88 18.03
N PHE A 193 2.21 0.35 17.86
CA PHE A 193 2.98 0.76 16.68
C PHE A 193 4.28 -0.05 16.57
N THR A 194 4.99 -0.22 17.69
CA THR A 194 6.24 -0.99 17.76
C THR A 194 6.05 -2.44 17.31
N ARG A 195 4.86 -2.98 17.55
CA ARG A 195 4.45 -4.33 17.17
C ARG A 195 3.92 -4.42 15.73
N GLN A 196 4.06 -3.36 14.95
CA GLN A 196 3.60 -3.26 13.55
C GLN A 196 2.10 -3.46 13.36
N CYS A 197 1.31 -3.24 14.42
CA CYS A 197 -0.15 -3.32 14.38
C CYS A 197 -0.74 -1.98 13.95
N PHE A 198 -0.25 -1.41 12.84
CA PHE A 198 -0.56 -0.02 12.46
C PHE A 198 -2.06 0.24 12.29
N ARG A 199 -2.81 -0.70 11.70
CA ARG A 199 -4.28 -0.55 11.55
C ARG A 199 -4.99 -0.40 12.89
N ALA A 200 -4.49 -1.03 13.95
CA ALA A 200 -5.06 -0.99 15.29
C ALA A 200 -4.82 0.36 16.01
N CYS A 201 -3.75 1.09 15.68
CA CYS A 201 -3.48 2.40 16.26
C CYS A 201 -3.86 3.57 15.32
N SER A 202 -4.27 3.29 14.08
CA SER A 202 -4.63 4.32 13.08
C SER A 202 -5.77 5.25 13.52
N LYS A 203 -6.68 4.72 14.33
CA LYS A 203 -7.89 5.41 14.82
C LYS A 203 -7.71 6.14 16.15
N THR A 204 -6.55 6.06 16.80
CA THR A 204 -6.28 6.78 18.05
C THR A 204 -6.54 8.27 17.89
N ALA A 205 -7.24 8.89 18.84
CA ALA A 205 -7.66 10.28 18.76
C ALA A 205 -6.47 11.26 18.80
N ARG A 206 -6.56 12.37 18.04
CA ARG A 206 -5.48 13.38 17.98
C ARG A 206 -5.14 13.97 19.35
N GLY A 207 -6.16 14.23 20.17
CA GLY A 207 -6.00 14.79 21.51
C GLY A 207 -5.25 13.86 22.47
N VAL A 208 -5.21 12.56 22.19
CA VAL A 208 -4.40 11.59 22.95
C VAL A 208 -2.92 11.73 22.59
N LEU A 209 -2.61 11.84 21.29
CA LEU A 209 -1.22 11.79 20.80
C LEU A 209 -0.46 13.11 20.92
N TYR A 210 -1.14 14.24 20.80
CA TYR A 210 -0.55 15.55 21.05
C TYR A 210 -0.74 15.92 22.53
N ASN A 211 0.10 15.36 23.39
CA ASN A 211 -0.01 15.50 24.85
C ASN A 211 1.22 16.23 25.43
N LYS A 212 1.01 17.45 25.92
CA LYS A 212 2.08 18.29 26.50
C LYS A 212 2.58 17.77 27.86
N GLU A 213 1.70 17.16 28.65
CA GLU A 213 2.06 16.61 29.97
C GLU A 213 2.98 15.41 29.79
N TRP A 214 2.59 14.46 28.94
CA TRP A 214 3.41 13.29 28.60
C TRP A 214 4.73 13.67 27.91
N ALA A 215 4.74 14.77 27.15
CA ALA A 215 5.91 15.18 26.39
C ALA A 215 7.05 15.73 27.24
N GLU A 216 6.80 16.24 28.46
CA GLU A 216 7.84 16.74 29.38
C GLU A 216 8.85 17.71 28.72
N ASN A 217 8.37 18.63 27.88
CA ASN A 217 9.16 19.57 27.06
C ASN A 217 10.04 18.95 25.95
N SER A 218 9.91 17.64 25.67
CA SER A 218 10.59 17.01 24.54
C SER A 218 9.82 17.20 23.24
N ILE A 219 10.45 17.87 22.27
CA ILE A 219 9.93 18.02 20.90
C ILE A 219 9.66 16.66 20.24
N VAL A 220 10.52 15.67 20.51
CA VAL A 220 10.34 14.30 19.98
C VAL A 220 9.06 13.68 20.55
N LYS A 221 8.89 13.70 21.88
CA LYS A 221 7.69 13.15 22.52
C LYS A 221 6.42 13.90 22.10
N LEU A 222 6.51 15.21 21.87
CA LEU A 222 5.36 16.03 21.50
C LEU A 222 4.84 15.74 20.08
N TYR A 223 5.74 15.62 19.10
CA TYR A 223 5.36 15.56 17.69
C TYR A 223 5.41 14.16 17.07
N ALA A 224 6.36 13.31 17.47
CA ALA A 224 6.58 12.03 16.80
C ALA A 224 5.35 11.09 16.86
N PRO A 225 4.62 10.91 17.98
CA PRO A 225 3.43 10.06 18.01
C PRO A 225 2.37 10.48 16.98
N SER A 226 2.15 11.80 16.85
CA SER A 226 1.21 12.36 15.87
C SER A 226 1.65 12.07 14.43
N ILE A 227 2.94 12.23 14.12
CA ILE A 227 3.49 11.94 12.78
C ILE A 227 3.46 10.43 12.47
N LEU A 228 3.71 9.56 13.45
CA LEU A 228 3.57 8.10 13.29
C LEU A 228 2.12 7.69 12.97
N ARG A 229 1.13 8.35 13.58
CA ARG A 229 -0.28 8.17 13.22
C ARG A 229 -0.58 8.65 11.79
N LEU A 230 0.00 9.78 11.36
CA LEU A 230 -0.12 10.21 9.95
C LEU A 230 0.43 9.14 9.01
N ARG A 231 1.66 8.66 9.26
CA ARG A 231 2.28 7.59 8.48
C ARG A 231 1.39 6.35 8.41
N THR A 232 0.86 5.92 9.55
CA THR A 232 -0.07 4.79 9.65
C THR A 232 -1.29 4.95 8.75
N ASN A 233 -1.92 6.11 8.73
CA ASN A 233 -3.09 6.35 7.89
C ASN A 233 -2.72 6.41 6.39
N LEU A 234 -1.56 6.97 6.06
CA LEU A 234 -1.06 7.02 4.69
C LEU A 234 -0.74 5.64 4.12
N LEU A 235 -0.31 4.67 4.95
CA LEU A 235 -0.13 3.27 4.54
C LEU A 235 -1.44 2.61 4.05
N TYR A 236 -2.59 3.15 4.45
CA TYR A 236 -3.92 2.66 4.08
C TYR A 236 -4.63 3.59 3.07
N ASP A 237 -3.86 4.40 2.34
CA ASP A 237 -4.32 5.34 1.29
C ASP A 237 -5.41 6.33 1.76
N LEU A 238 -5.45 6.65 3.06
CA LEU A 238 -6.40 7.60 3.64
C LEU A 238 -5.95 9.06 3.45
N LYS A 239 -5.41 9.40 2.26
CA LYS A 239 -4.79 10.70 1.95
C LYS A 239 -5.70 11.89 2.31
N ASP A 240 -6.96 11.83 1.91
CA ASP A 240 -7.91 12.91 2.17
C ASP A 240 -8.23 13.08 3.65
N ASN A 241 -8.33 11.98 4.39
CA ASN A 241 -8.67 12.01 5.81
C ASN A 241 -7.56 12.63 6.65
N VAL A 242 -6.31 12.62 6.17
CA VAL A 242 -5.15 13.12 6.91
C VAL A 242 -4.54 14.39 6.33
N ARG A 243 -4.99 14.86 5.16
CA ARG A 243 -4.44 16.07 4.53
C ARG A 243 -4.50 17.27 5.48
N GLU A 244 -5.62 17.45 6.17
CA GLU A 244 -5.79 18.54 7.16
C GLU A 244 -4.86 18.37 8.36
N ASP A 245 -4.75 17.14 8.91
CA ASP A 245 -3.85 16.84 10.04
C ASP A 245 -2.39 17.16 9.69
N VAL A 246 -1.95 16.80 8.47
CA VAL A 246 -0.60 17.12 7.98
C VAL A 246 -0.42 18.63 7.92
N CYS A 247 -1.40 19.37 7.41
CA CYS A 247 -1.34 20.83 7.35
C CYS A 247 -1.25 21.46 8.75
N ASP A 248 -2.01 20.95 9.71
CA ASP A 248 -2.00 21.43 11.09
C ASP A 248 -0.65 21.16 11.78
N ILE A 249 -0.04 20.00 11.57
CA ILE A 249 1.31 19.70 12.09
C ILE A 249 2.33 20.66 11.50
N ILE A 250 2.32 20.88 10.18
CA ILE A 250 3.25 21.81 9.52
C ILE A 250 3.11 23.22 10.09
N LYS A 251 1.87 23.72 10.23
CA LYS A 251 1.61 25.05 10.81
C LYS A 251 2.12 25.16 12.25
N ARG A 252 1.95 24.11 13.07
CA ARG A 252 2.45 24.10 14.45
C ARG A 252 3.96 24.14 14.50
N LEU A 253 4.63 23.31 13.71
CA LEU A 253 6.10 23.28 13.61
C LEU A 253 6.66 24.65 13.16
N GLN A 254 6.00 25.33 12.23
CA GLN A 254 6.40 26.67 11.77
C GLN A 254 6.26 27.76 12.84
N ASN A 255 5.34 27.59 13.79
CA ASN A 255 5.10 28.54 14.87
C ASN A 255 5.84 28.17 16.16
N GLU A 256 6.61 27.07 16.16
CA GLU A 256 7.35 26.63 17.33
C GLU A 256 8.50 27.61 17.60
N VAL A 257 8.54 28.19 18.80
CA VAL A 257 9.62 29.11 19.20
C VAL A 257 10.81 28.27 19.64
N GLU A 258 11.84 28.23 18.80
CA GLU A 258 12.99 27.38 19.02
C GLU A 258 13.90 27.95 20.11
N THR A 259 13.97 27.25 21.24
CA THR A 259 14.76 27.66 22.41
C THR A 259 16.20 27.15 22.39
N SER A 260 16.55 26.26 21.46
CA SER A 260 17.90 25.70 21.31
C SER A 260 18.18 25.23 19.88
N HIS A 261 19.47 25.16 19.50
CA HIS A 261 19.88 24.60 18.20
C HIS A 261 19.37 23.15 18.01
N ARG A 262 19.41 22.34 19.06
CA ARG A 262 18.86 20.98 19.05
C ARG A 262 17.39 20.95 18.65
N ASN A 263 16.59 21.81 19.28
CA ASN A 263 15.17 21.91 19.02
C ASN A 263 14.90 22.40 17.59
N ASN A 264 15.68 23.37 17.12
CA ASN A 264 15.61 23.86 15.76
C ASN A 264 15.79 22.73 14.73
N VAL A 265 16.89 21.97 14.83
CA VAL A 265 17.19 20.91 13.85
C VAL A 265 16.12 19.80 13.87
N LEU A 266 15.59 19.45 15.05
CA LEU A 266 14.49 18.48 15.18
C LEU A 266 13.18 18.98 14.56
N THR A 267 12.80 20.24 14.81
CA THR A 267 11.62 20.87 14.20
C THR A 267 11.74 20.88 12.68
N HIS A 268 12.91 21.23 12.14
CA HIS A 268 13.17 21.18 10.70
C HIS A 268 13.07 19.76 10.15
N SER A 269 13.62 18.76 10.85
CA SER A 269 13.50 17.34 10.44
C SER A 269 12.04 16.88 10.35
N PHE A 270 11.20 17.23 11.35
CA PHE A 270 9.77 16.94 11.31
C PHE A 270 9.04 17.68 10.19
N SER A 271 9.43 18.92 9.93
CA SER A 271 8.87 19.72 8.84
C SER A 271 9.19 19.09 7.48
N CYS A 272 10.43 18.63 7.27
CA CYS A 272 10.84 17.92 6.06
C CYS A 272 9.94 16.71 5.76
N MET A 273 9.80 15.78 6.72
CA MET A 273 8.96 14.59 6.53
C MET A 273 7.47 14.91 6.38
N SER A 274 6.95 15.86 7.16
CA SER A 274 5.54 16.27 7.08
C SER A 274 5.22 16.92 5.73
N LYS A 275 6.15 17.70 5.16
CA LYS A 275 6.02 18.27 3.81
C LYS A 275 6.00 17.18 2.75
N LEU A 276 6.86 16.15 2.84
CA LEU A 276 6.81 15.00 1.92
C LEU A 276 5.47 14.24 2.03
N PHE A 277 4.90 14.10 3.23
CA PHE A 277 3.56 13.55 3.40
C PHE A 277 2.49 14.42 2.72
N ARG A 278 2.61 15.75 2.79
CA ARG A 278 1.68 16.66 2.10
C ARG A 278 1.83 16.59 0.58
N VAL A 279 3.05 16.46 0.06
CA VAL A 279 3.31 16.19 -1.37
C VAL A 279 2.58 14.93 -1.81
N TYR A 280 2.67 13.85 -1.03
CA TYR A 280 1.95 12.60 -1.32
C TYR A 280 0.42 12.74 -1.24
N CYS A 281 -0.10 13.48 -0.25
CA CYS A 281 -1.55 13.72 -0.12
C CYS A 281 -2.12 14.55 -1.27
N ASN A 282 -1.31 15.43 -1.85
CA ASN A 282 -1.74 16.34 -2.91
C ASN A 282 -1.41 15.82 -4.32
N ASP A 283 -0.64 14.73 -4.41
CA ASP A 283 -0.04 14.24 -5.66
C ASP A 283 0.63 15.38 -6.45
N TYR A 284 1.23 16.33 -5.73
CA TYR A 284 1.83 17.55 -6.26
C TYR A 284 2.95 18.06 -5.35
N GLY A 285 4.13 18.34 -5.93
CA GLY A 285 5.32 18.78 -5.22
C GLY A 285 5.23 20.23 -4.71
N GLY A 286 4.88 21.16 -5.61
CA GLY A 286 4.78 22.59 -5.31
C GLY A 286 5.99 23.16 -4.58
N GLN A 287 5.76 24.07 -3.64
CA GLN A 287 6.80 24.62 -2.78
C GLN A 287 7.29 23.59 -1.73
N ASP A 288 6.45 22.61 -1.36
CA ASP A 288 6.79 21.66 -0.30
C ASP A 288 7.98 20.76 -0.65
N ILE A 289 8.10 20.32 -1.90
CA ILE A 289 9.24 19.50 -2.32
C ILE A 289 10.55 20.31 -2.32
N GLN A 290 10.49 21.59 -2.66
CA GLN A 290 11.63 22.49 -2.65
C GLN A 290 12.06 22.80 -1.20
N ASP A 291 11.10 23.16 -0.35
CA ASP A 291 11.34 23.38 1.08
C ASP A 291 11.95 22.14 1.74
N ALA A 292 11.42 20.95 1.45
CA ALA A 292 11.94 19.70 2.00
C ALA A 292 13.39 19.45 1.57
N LEU A 293 13.75 19.76 0.32
CA LEU A 293 15.10 19.66 -0.20
C LEU A 293 16.05 20.65 0.49
N ASP A 294 15.62 21.89 0.67
CA ASP A 294 16.43 22.94 1.30
C ASP A 294 16.65 22.63 2.79
N ILE A 295 15.62 22.12 3.47
CA ILE A 295 15.73 21.63 4.85
C ILE A 295 16.71 20.46 4.94
N ALA A 296 16.59 19.45 4.08
CA ALA A 296 17.47 18.27 4.13
C ALA A 296 18.94 18.65 3.93
N LYS A 297 19.23 19.60 3.04
CA LYS A 297 20.56 20.18 2.83
C LYS A 297 21.04 20.99 4.04
N TYR A 298 20.17 21.83 4.62
CA TYR A 298 20.49 22.62 5.81
C TYR A 298 20.88 21.74 7.01
N ILE A 299 20.11 20.68 7.27
CA ILE A 299 20.39 19.71 8.33
C ILE A 299 21.63 18.86 7.99
N ASN A 300 21.98 18.73 6.71
CA ASN A 300 23.05 17.88 6.20
C ASN A 300 22.88 16.42 6.65
N ASN A 301 21.69 15.86 6.39
CA ASN A 301 21.36 14.48 6.72
C ASN A 301 21.05 13.64 5.47
N ASP A 302 21.78 12.54 5.30
CA ASP A 302 21.68 11.69 4.12
C ASP A 302 20.32 11.00 4.01
N ILE A 303 19.77 10.47 5.11
CA ILE A 303 18.49 9.76 5.09
C ILE A 303 17.33 10.72 4.72
N LEU A 304 17.31 11.93 5.30
CA LEU A 304 16.33 12.95 4.90
C LEU A 304 16.49 13.30 3.41
N SER A 305 17.73 13.49 2.95
CA SER A 305 18.00 13.77 1.53
C SER A 305 17.50 12.65 0.62
N ALA A 306 17.73 11.38 0.98
CA ALA A 306 17.24 10.22 0.25
C ALA A 306 15.71 10.16 0.19
N HIS A 307 15.02 10.49 1.29
CA HIS A 307 13.55 10.59 1.28
C HIS A 307 13.04 11.68 0.35
N VAL A 308 13.72 12.82 0.25
CA VAL A 308 13.37 13.88 -0.71
C VAL A 308 13.66 13.44 -2.15
N TYR A 309 14.83 12.86 -2.39
CA TYR A 309 15.26 12.38 -3.71
C TYR A 309 14.36 11.27 -4.27
N ARG A 310 13.81 10.42 -3.40
CA ARG A 310 12.79 9.44 -3.80
C ARG A 310 11.58 10.09 -4.46
N TYR A 311 11.27 11.36 -4.20
CA TYR A 311 10.19 12.14 -4.81
C TYR A 311 10.64 12.94 -6.04
N ALA A 312 11.75 12.58 -6.70
CA ALA A 312 12.32 13.33 -7.83
C ALA A 312 11.31 13.66 -8.96
N HIS A 313 10.27 12.84 -9.16
CA HIS A 313 9.24 13.10 -10.17
C HIS A 313 8.37 14.32 -9.87
N PHE A 314 8.28 14.74 -8.61
CA PHE A 314 7.56 15.92 -8.18
C PHE A 314 8.42 17.19 -8.20
N MET A 315 9.73 17.07 -8.41
CA MET A 315 10.62 18.22 -8.47
C MET A 315 10.41 19.00 -9.78
N LYS A 316 10.34 20.32 -9.64
CA LYS A 316 10.15 21.25 -10.76
C LYS A 316 11.48 21.49 -11.47
N ASP A 317 11.42 21.66 -12.80
CA ASP A 317 12.56 22.07 -13.62
C ASP A 317 13.77 21.11 -13.58
N VAL A 318 13.52 19.83 -13.25
CA VAL A 318 14.52 18.74 -13.23
C VAL A 318 14.40 17.87 -14.48
N THR A 319 15.52 17.67 -15.17
CA THR A 319 15.62 16.80 -16.36
C THR A 319 15.47 15.31 -15.99
N LEU A 320 15.19 14.46 -17.00
CA LEU A 320 15.12 13.01 -16.78
C LEU A 320 16.43 12.43 -16.23
N HIS A 321 17.57 12.95 -16.70
CA HIS A 321 18.89 12.52 -16.23
C HIS A 321 19.11 12.87 -14.75
N GLU A 322 18.78 14.09 -14.34
CA GLU A 322 18.90 14.51 -12.94
C GLU A 322 17.94 13.74 -12.04
N LYS A 323 16.71 13.44 -12.50
CA LYS A 323 15.78 12.56 -11.76
C LYS A 323 16.39 11.20 -11.48
N ASN A 324 17.00 10.57 -12.49
CA ASN A 324 17.68 9.30 -12.31
C ASN A 324 18.85 9.44 -11.33
N LEU A 325 19.66 10.50 -11.43
CA LEU A 325 20.76 10.74 -10.49
C LEU A 325 20.27 10.88 -9.03
N TYR A 326 19.16 11.58 -8.79
CA TYR A 326 18.56 11.66 -7.45
C TYR A 326 18.10 10.28 -6.96
N LEU A 327 17.42 9.50 -7.80
CA LEU A 327 16.94 8.17 -7.45
C LEU A 327 18.09 7.19 -7.18
N SER A 328 19.15 7.18 -7.99
CA SER A 328 20.32 6.32 -7.76
C SER A 328 21.05 6.71 -6.47
N LYS A 329 21.20 8.00 -6.17
CA LYS A 329 21.74 8.46 -4.87
C LYS A 329 20.89 7.99 -3.69
N ALA A 330 19.56 8.07 -3.82
CA ALA A 330 18.66 7.59 -2.78
C ALA A 330 18.80 6.07 -2.56
N GLN A 331 18.95 5.28 -3.63
CA GLN A 331 19.19 3.84 -3.54
C GLN A 331 20.44 3.53 -2.70
N GLU A 332 21.57 4.19 -3.00
CA GLU A 332 22.82 3.98 -2.27
C GLU A 332 22.68 4.30 -0.78
N ILE A 333 22.03 5.42 -0.46
CA ILE A 333 21.82 5.85 0.92
C ILE A 333 20.91 4.86 1.65
N PHE A 334 19.79 4.45 1.05
CA PHE A 334 18.86 3.53 1.68
C PHE A 334 19.48 2.17 1.94
N SER A 335 20.21 1.61 0.97
CA SER A 335 20.91 0.33 1.15
C SER A 335 21.96 0.39 2.26
N LYS A 336 22.74 1.47 2.35
CA LYS A 336 23.73 1.64 3.44
C LYS A 336 23.10 1.76 4.83
N ASN A 337 21.79 2.05 4.90
CA ASN A 337 21.09 2.35 6.14
C ASN A 337 20.04 1.29 6.55
N GLY A 338 20.00 0.13 5.90
CA GLY A 338 19.04 -0.94 6.22
C GLY A 338 17.60 -0.48 5.97
N MET A 339 17.35 0.01 4.75
CA MET A 339 16.08 0.54 4.23
C MET A 339 15.82 0.00 2.81
N GLU A 340 16.06 -1.29 2.63
CA GLU A 340 16.10 -1.93 1.32
C GLU A 340 14.75 -1.92 0.59
N ASP A 341 13.65 -1.80 1.34
CA ASP A 341 12.31 -1.56 0.78
C ASP A 341 12.27 -0.24 -0.01
N HIS A 342 12.76 0.84 0.58
CA HIS A 342 12.86 2.15 -0.07
C HIS A 342 13.88 2.18 -1.20
N MET A 343 14.98 1.44 -1.06
CA MET A 343 15.94 1.26 -2.16
C MET A 343 15.25 0.61 -3.38
N VAL A 344 14.50 -0.49 -3.19
CA VAL A 344 13.76 -1.14 -4.29
C VAL A 344 12.73 -0.18 -4.91
N TYR A 345 12.04 0.63 -4.11
CA TYR A 345 11.12 1.63 -4.65
C TYR A 345 11.82 2.71 -5.49
N CYS A 346 13.01 3.15 -5.08
CA CYS A 346 13.81 4.05 -5.90
C CYS A 346 14.28 3.39 -7.21
N MET A 347 14.69 2.11 -7.17
CA MET A 347 15.00 1.34 -8.39
C MET A 347 13.80 1.30 -9.34
N ASN A 348 12.62 1.00 -8.80
CA ASN A 348 11.39 0.97 -9.59
C ASN A 348 11.12 2.30 -10.27
N ASN A 349 11.16 3.40 -9.52
CA ASN A 349 10.86 4.73 -10.05
C ASN A 349 11.91 5.21 -11.06
N GLU A 350 13.16 4.73 -10.94
CA GLU A 350 14.20 4.98 -11.94
C GLU A 350 13.93 4.17 -13.22
N LEU A 351 13.57 2.90 -13.09
CA LEU A 351 13.28 2.03 -14.23
C LEU A 351 12.02 2.46 -14.99
N THR A 352 10.98 2.96 -14.32
CA THR A 352 9.77 3.46 -15.00
C THR A 352 10.05 4.66 -15.90
N ASN A 353 11.15 5.41 -15.67
CA ASN A 353 11.58 6.48 -16.56
C ASN A 353 11.98 5.96 -17.95
N GLN A 354 12.40 4.69 -18.07
CA GLN A 354 12.73 4.08 -19.36
C GLN A 354 11.50 3.95 -20.28
N PHE A 355 10.28 3.90 -19.75
CA PHE A 355 9.08 3.88 -20.57
C PHE A 355 8.87 5.18 -21.38
N TYR A 356 9.57 6.25 -20.98
CA TYR A 356 9.57 7.54 -21.65
C TYR A 356 10.80 7.74 -22.56
N THR A 357 11.65 6.72 -22.70
CA THR A 357 12.77 6.68 -23.63
C THR A 357 12.49 5.65 -24.74
N ASP A 358 13.42 5.53 -25.69
CA ASP A 358 13.27 4.60 -26.80
C ASP A 358 13.73 3.16 -26.49
N GLN A 359 14.26 2.91 -25.29
CA GLN A 359 14.88 1.63 -24.91
C GLN A 359 14.43 1.18 -23.52
N ILE A 360 14.14 -0.12 -23.39
CA ILE A 360 13.80 -0.78 -22.11
C ILE A 360 14.83 -1.86 -21.82
N GLY A 361 15.49 -1.76 -20.66
CA GLY A 361 16.39 -2.77 -20.13
C GLY A 361 15.63 -3.83 -19.33
N ILE A 362 15.01 -4.81 -20.00
CA ILE A 362 14.23 -5.88 -19.34
C ILE A 362 15.03 -6.58 -18.23
N ASN A 363 16.32 -6.84 -18.45
CA ASN A 363 17.18 -7.49 -17.46
C ASN A 363 17.30 -6.68 -16.16
N GLN A 364 17.15 -5.36 -16.21
CA GLN A 364 17.19 -4.50 -15.03
C GLN A 364 15.88 -4.59 -14.24
N PHE A 365 14.73 -4.69 -14.91
CA PHE A 365 13.44 -4.98 -14.27
C PHE A 365 13.45 -6.35 -13.60
N GLU A 366 14.00 -7.36 -14.27
CA GLU A 366 14.18 -8.70 -13.69
C GLU A 366 15.13 -8.67 -12.48
N ALA A 367 16.26 -7.99 -12.57
CA ALA A 367 17.19 -7.84 -11.46
C ALA A 367 16.54 -7.13 -10.26
N MET A 368 15.72 -6.09 -10.49
CA MET A 368 14.95 -5.43 -9.44
C MET A 368 13.98 -6.39 -8.76
N LYS A 369 13.25 -7.19 -9.54
CA LYS A 369 12.32 -8.21 -9.03
C LYS A 369 13.04 -9.23 -8.14
N GLU A 370 14.17 -9.78 -8.60
CA GLU A 370 14.98 -10.71 -7.81
C GLU A 370 15.53 -10.06 -6.54
N THR A 371 15.98 -8.81 -6.65
CA THR A 371 16.43 -8.02 -5.49
C THR A 371 15.32 -7.87 -4.46
N ALA A 372 14.10 -7.54 -4.89
CA ALA A 372 12.94 -7.41 -4.01
C ALA A 372 12.62 -8.74 -3.32
N LEU A 373 12.57 -9.84 -4.07
CA LEU A 373 12.24 -11.17 -3.53
C LEU A 373 13.28 -11.69 -2.53
N PHE A 374 14.57 -11.37 -2.74
CA PHE A 374 15.65 -11.86 -1.90
C PHE A 374 15.92 -10.97 -0.67
N ASN A 375 16.02 -9.64 -0.88
CA ASN A 375 16.38 -8.69 0.18
C ASN A 375 15.19 -8.31 1.05
N VAL A 376 13.98 -8.23 0.47
CA VAL A 376 12.75 -7.84 1.18
C VAL A 376 11.59 -8.77 0.78
N PRO A 377 11.62 -10.05 1.17
CA PRO A 377 10.61 -11.02 0.73
C PRO A 377 9.17 -10.63 1.08
N GLY A 378 8.98 -9.83 2.14
CA GLY A 378 7.68 -9.31 2.58
C GLY A 378 7.32 -7.94 2.00
N LEU A 379 7.95 -7.49 0.92
CA LEU A 379 7.75 -6.14 0.37
C LEU A 379 6.28 -5.88 0.04
N VAL A 380 5.70 -4.87 0.70
CA VAL A 380 4.30 -4.46 0.50
C VAL A 380 4.04 -4.07 -0.94
N GLY A 381 4.94 -3.31 -1.56
CA GLY A 381 4.82 -2.88 -2.94
C GLY A 381 5.16 -3.94 -3.99
N MET A 382 5.23 -5.24 -3.66
CA MET A 382 5.56 -6.27 -4.65
C MET A 382 4.60 -6.29 -5.85
N SER A 383 3.32 -5.99 -5.65
CA SER A 383 2.34 -5.77 -6.72
C SER A 383 2.75 -4.66 -7.70
N ILE A 384 3.32 -3.56 -7.20
CA ILE A 384 3.83 -2.43 -8.00
C ILE A 384 5.04 -2.89 -8.83
N ILE A 385 6.00 -3.57 -8.19
CA ILE A 385 7.21 -4.06 -8.84
C ILE A 385 6.85 -5.02 -9.97
N LEU A 386 6.05 -6.05 -9.68
CA LEU A 386 5.64 -7.07 -10.65
C LEU A 386 4.79 -6.48 -11.78
N ASN A 387 3.92 -5.51 -11.49
CA ASN A 387 3.18 -4.80 -12.53
C ASN A 387 4.11 -4.15 -13.55
N ASN A 388 5.10 -3.40 -13.09
CA ASN A 388 6.00 -2.68 -13.98
C ASN A 388 6.95 -3.62 -14.75
N VAL A 389 7.34 -4.75 -14.15
CA VAL A 389 8.02 -5.84 -14.87
C VAL A 389 7.13 -6.37 -16.01
N GLY A 390 5.84 -6.59 -15.73
CA GLY A 390 4.86 -7.01 -16.75
C GLY A 390 4.67 -6.00 -17.87
N VAL A 391 4.63 -4.71 -17.53
CA VAL A 391 4.57 -3.63 -18.54
C VAL A 391 5.86 -3.58 -19.37
N ALA A 392 7.03 -3.79 -18.77
CA ALA A 392 8.30 -3.87 -19.50
C ALA A 392 8.33 -5.05 -20.47
N TYR A 393 7.80 -6.21 -20.08
CA TYR A 393 7.62 -7.36 -20.96
C TYR A 393 6.65 -7.08 -22.11
N LEU A 394 5.49 -6.48 -21.81
CA LEU A 394 4.51 -6.06 -22.82
C LEU A 394 5.16 -5.14 -23.87
N TYR A 395 5.82 -4.07 -23.43
CA TYR A 395 6.48 -3.13 -24.33
C TYR A 395 7.62 -3.74 -25.15
N SER A 396 8.14 -4.89 -24.71
CA SER A 396 9.19 -5.63 -25.40
C SER A 396 8.66 -6.81 -26.23
N GLY A 397 7.33 -6.97 -26.34
CA GLY A 397 6.69 -8.04 -27.10
C GLY A 397 6.77 -9.43 -26.46
N LYS A 398 7.12 -9.54 -25.17
CA LYS A 398 7.22 -10.81 -24.42
C LYS A 398 5.90 -11.12 -23.70
N LEU A 399 4.86 -11.41 -24.47
CA LEU A 399 3.47 -11.36 -23.98
C LEU A 399 3.12 -12.45 -22.96
N GLU A 400 3.55 -13.70 -23.18
CA GLU A 400 3.35 -14.80 -22.22
C GLU A 400 3.96 -14.47 -20.84
N LEU A 401 5.19 -13.96 -20.83
CA LEU A 401 5.86 -13.52 -19.60
C LEU A 401 5.15 -12.34 -18.94
N ALA A 402 4.58 -11.43 -19.73
CA ALA A 402 3.77 -10.33 -19.21
C ALA A 402 2.49 -10.84 -18.52
N ILE A 403 1.80 -11.80 -19.10
CA ILE A 403 0.60 -12.42 -18.48
C ILE A 403 0.97 -13.13 -17.18
N ASP A 404 2.01 -13.96 -17.20
CA ASP A 404 2.47 -14.71 -16.03
C ASP A 404 2.82 -13.79 -14.85
N ILE A 405 3.58 -12.72 -15.12
CA ILE A 405 4.02 -11.83 -14.06
C ILE A 405 2.90 -10.92 -13.56
N LEU A 406 1.97 -10.50 -14.43
CA LEU A 406 0.81 -9.71 -14.01
C LEU A 406 -0.19 -10.54 -13.19
N ASN A 407 -0.36 -11.84 -13.50
CA ASN A 407 -1.14 -12.74 -12.65
C ASN A 407 -0.51 -12.86 -11.26
N LYS A 408 0.81 -13.02 -11.17
CA LYS A 408 1.53 -12.99 -9.89
C LYS A 408 1.34 -11.64 -9.18
N ALA A 409 1.46 -10.52 -9.90
CA ALA A 409 1.22 -9.18 -9.34
C ALA A 409 -0.18 -9.06 -8.73
N LYS A 410 -1.19 -9.63 -9.39
CA LYS A 410 -2.57 -9.65 -8.92
C LYS A 410 -2.70 -10.37 -7.58
N ASP A 411 -2.01 -11.50 -7.39
CA ASP A 411 -2.02 -12.23 -6.11
C ASP A 411 -1.51 -11.38 -4.94
N TYR A 412 -0.49 -10.54 -5.18
CA TYR A 412 -0.01 -9.58 -4.20
C TYR A 412 -0.95 -8.38 -3.98
N ALA A 413 -1.88 -8.11 -4.89
CA ALA A 413 -2.80 -6.97 -4.81
C ALA A 413 -4.16 -7.28 -4.16
N LYS A 414 -4.45 -8.55 -3.82
CA LYS A 414 -5.76 -9.03 -3.30
C LYS A 414 -6.19 -8.49 -1.93
N THR A 415 -5.41 -7.63 -1.27
CA THR A 415 -5.74 -7.07 0.05
C THR A 415 -6.64 -5.83 -0.09
N GLU A 416 -7.58 -5.64 0.84
CA GLU A 416 -8.55 -4.52 0.86
C GLU A 416 -7.94 -3.12 0.60
N ASN A 417 -6.69 -2.89 1.01
CA ASN A 417 -6.05 -1.58 0.90
C ASN A 417 -5.23 -1.40 -0.39
N ARG A 418 -5.38 -2.30 -1.38
CA ARG A 418 -4.61 -2.30 -2.64
C ARG A 418 -5.48 -2.34 -3.88
N VAL A 419 -6.76 -2.02 -3.77
CA VAL A 419 -7.70 -2.10 -4.88
C VAL A 419 -7.25 -1.25 -6.08
N THR A 420 -6.67 -0.06 -5.84
CA THR A 420 -6.07 0.76 -6.91
C THR A 420 -5.03 -0.01 -7.73
N GLN A 421 -4.14 -0.74 -7.06
CA GLN A 421 -3.11 -1.54 -7.73
C GLN A 421 -3.73 -2.74 -8.44
N GLU A 422 -4.66 -3.44 -7.79
CA GLU A 422 -5.36 -4.60 -8.36
C GLU A 422 -6.10 -4.22 -9.65
N LEU A 423 -6.85 -3.13 -9.64
CA LEU A 423 -7.59 -2.65 -10.82
C LEU A 423 -6.66 -2.24 -11.95
N GLY A 424 -5.55 -1.55 -11.65
CA GLY A 424 -4.56 -1.24 -12.69
C GLY A 424 -3.88 -2.48 -13.28
N ILE A 425 -3.62 -3.52 -12.46
CA ILE A 425 -3.09 -4.81 -12.92
C ILE A 425 -4.11 -5.56 -13.78
N LEU A 426 -5.39 -5.56 -13.40
CA LEU A 426 -6.46 -6.16 -14.19
C LEU A 426 -6.61 -5.48 -15.55
N CYS A 427 -6.60 -4.14 -15.58
CA CYS A 427 -6.59 -3.40 -16.83
C CYS A 427 -5.36 -3.71 -17.68
N ASN A 428 -4.18 -3.85 -17.08
CA ASN A 428 -2.98 -4.26 -17.80
C ASN A 428 -3.07 -5.68 -18.35
N LEU A 429 -3.63 -6.64 -17.60
CA LEU A 429 -3.92 -7.99 -18.09
C LEU A 429 -4.84 -7.95 -19.31
N MET A 430 -5.93 -7.17 -19.25
CA MET A 430 -6.84 -6.98 -20.39
C MET A 430 -6.11 -6.36 -21.60
N VAL A 431 -5.25 -5.37 -21.39
CA VAL A 431 -4.43 -4.78 -22.47
C VAL A 431 -3.49 -5.81 -23.10
N VAL A 432 -2.83 -6.65 -22.30
CA VAL A 432 -1.93 -7.70 -22.82
C VAL A 432 -2.72 -8.74 -23.61
N LYS A 433 -3.84 -9.24 -23.07
CA LYS A 433 -4.74 -10.19 -23.75
C LYS A 433 -5.23 -9.64 -25.09
N ASP A 434 -5.72 -8.41 -25.08
CA ASP A 434 -6.21 -7.73 -26.28
C ASP A 434 -5.11 -7.57 -27.34
N TYR A 435 -3.91 -7.20 -26.91
CA TYR A 435 -2.73 -7.06 -27.77
C TYR A 435 -2.23 -8.42 -28.30
N TYR A 436 -2.38 -9.49 -27.52
CA TYR A 436 -2.03 -10.85 -27.92
C TYR A 436 -3.07 -11.49 -28.85
N GLY A 437 -4.26 -10.89 -28.97
CA GLY A 437 -5.36 -11.38 -29.79
C GLY A 437 -6.28 -12.37 -29.08
N GLU A 438 -6.26 -12.40 -27.74
CA GLU A 438 -7.24 -13.16 -26.95
C GLU A 438 -8.57 -12.39 -26.85
N ASP A 439 -9.68 -13.11 -27.01
CA ASP A 439 -11.02 -12.54 -26.83
C ASP A 439 -11.27 -12.23 -25.34
N ILE A 440 -11.85 -11.06 -25.09
CA ILE A 440 -12.19 -10.58 -23.74
C ILE A 440 -13.72 -10.58 -23.60
N ASN A 441 -14.24 -11.37 -22.67
CA ASN A 441 -15.68 -11.48 -22.47
C ASN A 441 -16.28 -10.13 -22.03
N GLU A 442 -17.42 -9.72 -22.61
CA GLU A 442 -18.15 -8.51 -22.19
C GLU A 442 -18.46 -8.50 -20.70
N LYS A 443 -18.75 -9.66 -20.09
CA LYS A 443 -18.96 -9.78 -18.63
C LYS A 443 -17.71 -9.39 -17.82
N GLU A 444 -16.51 -9.66 -18.34
CA GLU A 444 -15.24 -9.23 -17.73
C GLU A 444 -15.12 -7.70 -17.79
N ILE A 445 -15.45 -7.09 -18.93
CA ILE A 445 -15.48 -5.63 -19.12
C ILE A 445 -16.42 -4.96 -18.10
N TYR A 446 -17.67 -5.43 -18.02
CA TYR A 446 -18.66 -4.92 -17.06
C TYR A 446 -18.21 -5.10 -15.61
N SER A 447 -17.65 -6.27 -15.27
CA SER A 447 -17.17 -6.54 -13.92
C SER A 447 -16.06 -5.58 -13.51
N VAL A 448 -15.08 -5.33 -14.38
CA VAL A 448 -13.99 -4.40 -14.09
C VAL A 448 -14.49 -2.97 -13.98
N LEU A 449 -15.39 -2.52 -14.87
CA LEU A 449 -15.97 -1.17 -14.79
C LEU A 449 -16.75 -0.95 -13.50
N ARG A 450 -17.63 -1.88 -13.10
CA ARG A 450 -18.34 -1.78 -11.82
C ARG A 450 -17.37 -1.63 -10.66
N ARG A 451 -16.33 -2.47 -10.61
CA ARG A 451 -15.32 -2.38 -9.55
C ARG A 451 -14.58 -1.05 -9.56
N ILE A 452 -14.30 -0.45 -10.72
CA ILE A 452 -13.69 0.89 -10.81
C ILE A 452 -14.64 1.94 -10.23
N PHE A 453 -15.90 1.97 -10.66
CA PHE A 453 -16.88 2.96 -10.19
C PHE A 453 -17.27 2.77 -8.71
N ASP A 454 -17.29 1.53 -8.20
CA ASP A 454 -17.57 1.23 -6.80
C ASP A 454 -16.43 1.71 -5.86
N HIS A 455 -15.19 1.82 -6.37
CA HIS A 455 -14.01 2.15 -5.56
C HIS A 455 -13.48 3.57 -5.75
N PHE A 456 -13.62 4.16 -6.94
CA PHE A 456 -13.18 5.52 -7.21
C PHE A 456 -14.38 6.48 -7.18
N ASP A 457 -14.26 7.52 -6.37
CA ASP A 457 -15.20 8.64 -6.43
C ASP A 457 -14.96 9.42 -7.73
N ILE A 458 -16.05 9.80 -8.40
CA ILE A 458 -16.04 10.58 -9.65
C ILE A 458 -15.26 11.89 -9.50
N GLN A 459 -15.17 12.42 -8.28
CA GLN A 459 -14.37 13.60 -7.94
C GLN A 459 -12.95 13.28 -7.47
N LYS A 460 -12.74 12.16 -6.76
CA LYS A 460 -11.46 11.81 -6.12
C LYS A 460 -10.83 10.58 -6.77
N GLY A 461 -9.63 10.75 -7.31
CA GLY A 461 -8.96 9.68 -8.06
C GLY A 461 -9.42 9.58 -9.52
N ALA A 462 -10.19 10.56 -10.02
CA ALA A 462 -10.66 10.66 -11.40
C ALA A 462 -9.54 10.39 -12.43
N PHE A 463 -8.31 10.82 -12.15
CA PHE A 463 -7.17 10.54 -13.02
C PHE A 463 -6.85 9.04 -13.14
N LEU A 464 -6.78 8.32 -12.02
CA LEU A 464 -6.47 6.89 -12.03
C LEU A 464 -7.61 6.10 -12.68
N SER A 465 -8.85 6.39 -12.29
CA SER A 465 -10.03 5.76 -12.89
C SER A 465 -10.11 6.05 -14.39
N ALA A 466 -9.86 7.28 -14.85
CA ALA A 466 -9.82 7.61 -16.27
C ALA A 466 -8.75 6.83 -17.05
N ASN A 467 -7.55 6.64 -16.51
CA ASN A 467 -6.53 5.81 -17.16
C ASN A 467 -6.98 4.35 -17.31
N TYR A 468 -7.66 3.81 -16.29
CA TYR A 468 -8.18 2.44 -16.32
C TYR A 468 -9.34 2.32 -17.32
N ILE A 469 -10.33 3.20 -17.21
CA ILE A 469 -11.52 3.24 -18.06
C ILE A 469 -11.14 3.46 -19.53
N THR A 470 -10.17 4.32 -19.84
CA THR A 470 -9.80 4.58 -21.25
C THR A 470 -9.19 3.36 -21.94
N ASN A 471 -8.47 2.49 -21.20
CA ASN A 471 -8.05 1.19 -21.73
C ASN A 471 -9.24 0.27 -21.99
N ILE A 472 -10.22 0.24 -21.09
CA ILE A 472 -11.45 -0.55 -21.27
C ILE A 472 -12.24 -0.04 -22.47
N ILE A 473 -12.35 1.28 -22.66
CA ILE A 473 -12.95 1.90 -23.85
C ILE A 473 -12.22 1.41 -25.11
N ALA A 474 -10.89 1.46 -25.13
CA ALA A 474 -10.09 1.02 -26.27
C ALA A 474 -10.39 -0.45 -26.66
N ILE A 475 -10.55 -1.32 -25.67
CA ILE A 475 -10.90 -2.73 -25.85
C ILE A 475 -12.36 -2.89 -26.33
N SER A 476 -13.29 -2.15 -25.71
CA SER A 476 -14.74 -2.22 -26.01
C SER A 476 -15.08 -1.81 -27.44
N LEU A 477 -14.26 -0.97 -28.08
CA LEU A 477 -14.45 -0.49 -29.46
C LEU A 477 -14.44 -1.62 -30.51
N LYS A 478 -14.02 -2.83 -30.16
CA LYS A 478 -14.10 -4.02 -31.03
C LYS A 478 -15.49 -4.66 -31.04
N TYR A 479 -16.32 -4.39 -30.03
CA TYR A 479 -17.65 -4.96 -29.84
C TYR A 479 -18.72 -3.98 -30.30
N LYS A 480 -19.55 -4.41 -31.24
CA LYS A 480 -20.55 -3.53 -31.86
C LYS A 480 -21.64 -3.13 -30.85
N GLY A 481 -21.75 -1.83 -30.58
CA GLY A 481 -22.80 -1.24 -29.72
C GLY A 481 -22.50 -1.30 -28.22
N LEU A 482 -21.44 -1.99 -27.80
CA LEU A 482 -21.06 -2.08 -26.39
C LEU A 482 -20.68 -0.71 -25.83
N LEU A 483 -19.91 0.09 -26.58
CA LEU A 483 -19.41 1.38 -26.11
C LEU A 483 -20.55 2.34 -25.71
N SER A 484 -21.61 2.45 -26.54
CA SER A 484 -22.79 3.25 -26.18
C SER A 484 -23.43 2.78 -24.88
N THR A 485 -23.62 1.47 -24.72
CA THR A 485 -24.23 0.92 -23.51
C THR A 485 -23.38 1.19 -22.26
N LEU A 486 -22.05 1.13 -22.38
CA LEU A 486 -21.15 1.46 -21.27
C LEU A 486 -21.25 2.95 -20.89
N PHE A 487 -21.38 3.87 -21.84
CA PHE A 487 -21.57 5.29 -21.56
C PHE A 487 -22.96 5.61 -20.97
N ASP A 488 -23.98 4.81 -21.28
CA ASP A 488 -25.32 4.95 -20.72
C ASP A 488 -25.41 4.41 -19.27
N GLU A 489 -24.69 3.32 -18.97
CA GLU A 489 -24.70 2.68 -17.64
C GLU A 489 -23.75 3.31 -16.62
N PHE A 490 -22.66 3.92 -17.08
CA PHE A 490 -21.60 4.45 -16.20
C PHE A 490 -21.30 5.92 -16.50
N GLU A 491 -20.95 6.69 -15.46
CA GLU A 491 -20.59 8.11 -15.55
C GLU A 491 -19.20 8.37 -16.17
N ILE A 492 -18.90 7.71 -17.30
CA ILE A 492 -17.61 7.73 -17.98
C ILE A 492 -17.24 9.15 -18.41
N SER A 493 -18.18 9.89 -19.02
CA SER A 493 -17.94 11.25 -19.49
C SER A 493 -17.49 12.18 -18.35
N ASP A 494 -18.11 12.07 -17.18
CA ASP A 494 -17.78 12.91 -16.02
C ASP A 494 -16.41 12.57 -15.45
N VAL A 495 -16.08 11.28 -15.35
CA VAL A 495 -14.74 10.83 -14.92
C VAL A 495 -13.66 11.35 -15.87
N LEU A 496 -13.85 11.22 -17.19
CA LEU A 496 -12.89 11.71 -18.18
C LEU A 496 -12.73 13.23 -18.12
N ASN A 497 -13.84 13.98 -18.05
CA ASN A 497 -13.83 15.43 -17.94
C ASN A 497 -13.11 15.91 -16.66
N ASN A 498 -13.33 15.23 -15.53
CA ASN A 498 -12.67 15.55 -14.27
C ASN A 498 -11.17 15.25 -14.31
N ALA A 499 -10.76 14.13 -14.92
CA ALA A 499 -9.36 13.74 -15.05
C ALA A 499 -8.51 14.70 -15.88
N LEU A 500 -9.14 15.46 -16.78
CA LEU A 500 -8.48 16.41 -17.68
C LEU A 500 -8.40 17.83 -17.13
N LYS A 501 -8.94 18.09 -15.93
CA LYS A 501 -8.81 19.38 -15.25
C LYS A 501 -7.33 19.70 -14.96
N PRO A 502 -6.92 20.98 -14.95
CA PRO A 502 -5.51 21.35 -14.80
C PRO A 502 -4.92 20.85 -13.49
N ASN A 503 -3.66 20.39 -13.54
CA ASN A 503 -2.77 20.06 -12.41
C ASN A 503 -2.71 18.59 -11.94
N LEU A 504 -2.70 17.61 -12.86
CA LEU A 504 -2.50 16.20 -12.54
C LEU A 504 -1.28 15.62 -13.28
N LEU A 505 -0.36 14.99 -12.54
CA LEU A 505 0.77 14.24 -13.10
C LEU A 505 0.25 13.14 -14.04
N GLY A 506 0.87 12.99 -15.21
CA GLY A 506 0.57 11.88 -16.14
C GLY A 506 -0.58 12.11 -17.12
N VAL A 507 -1.29 13.26 -17.03
CA VAL A 507 -2.37 13.63 -17.97
C VAL A 507 -1.93 13.65 -19.43
N GLY A 508 -0.66 13.91 -19.70
CA GLY A 508 -0.09 13.82 -21.05
C GLY A 508 -0.35 12.50 -21.78
N SER A 509 -0.29 11.38 -21.06
CA SER A 509 -0.47 10.04 -21.65
C SER A 509 -1.93 9.71 -21.90
N LEU A 510 -2.79 10.05 -20.95
CA LEU A 510 -4.24 9.94 -21.07
C LEU A 510 -4.76 10.81 -22.22
N ASN A 511 -4.33 12.07 -22.30
CA ASN A 511 -4.70 12.98 -23.38
C ASN A 511 -4.28 12.44 -24.76
N HIS A 512 -3.03 11.94 -24.88
CA HIS A 512 -2.55 11.34 -26.12
C HIS A 512 -3.37 10.11 -26.54
N GLN A 513 -3.79 9.28 -25.58
CA GLN A 513 -4.66 8.14 -25.81
C GLN A 513 -6.06 8.56 -26.27
N LEU A 514 -6.70 9.49 -25.56
CA LEU A 514 -8.03 10.00 -25.93
C LEU A 514 -8.01 10.66 -27.31
N TYR A 515 -6.98 11.44 -27.62
CA TYR A 515 -6.78 12.02 -28.96
C TYR A 515 -6.68 10.94 -30.04
N LYS A 516 -5.90 9.87 -29.79
CA LYS A 516 -5.79 8.76 -30.75
C LYS A 516 -7.13 8.06 -30.96
N LEU A 517 -7.86 7.75 -29.88
CA LEU A 517 -9.11 7.01 -29.93
C LEU A 517 -10.22 7.83 -30.59
N THR A 518 -10.42 9.08 -30.20
CA THR A 518 -11.46 9.97 -30.75
C THR A 518 -11.27 10.31 -32.23
N ASN A 519 -10.03 10.37 -32.72
CA ASN A 519 -9.75 10.58 -34.15
C ASN A 519 -9.94 9.32 -34.98
N LYS A 520 -9.67 8.14 -34.42
CA LYS A 520 -9.83 6.86 -35.12
C LYS A 520 -11.28 6.36 -35.10
N HIS A 521 -12.04 6.67 -34.04
CA HIS A 521 -13.39 6.14 -33.81
C HIS A 521 -14.40 7.27 -33.61
N SER A 522 -15.21 7.52 -34.64
CA SER A 522 -16.22 8.59 -34.65
C SER A 522 -17.35 8.38 -33.63
N GLU A 523 -17.62 7.14 -33.23
CA GLU A 523 -18.58 6.80 -32.17
C GLU A 523 -18.16 7.41 -30.82
N LEU A 524 -16.90 7.21 -30.41
CA LEU A 524 -16.38 7.80 -29.18
C LEU A 524 -16.45 9.32 -29.20
N LYS A 525 -16.17 9.95 -30.35
CA LYS A 525 -16.26 11.41 -30.50
C LYS A 525 -17.68 11.95 -30.30
N LYS A 526 -18.72 11.15 -30.60
CA LYS A 526 -20.13 11.52 -30.36
C LYS A 526 -20.51 11.40 -28.88
N LEU A 527 -20.02 10.36 -28.21
CA LEU A 527 -20.31 10.08 -26.80
C LEU A 527 -19.51 10.98 -25.85
N PHE A 528 -18.30 11.36 -26.26
CA PHE A 528 -17.39 12.20 -25.51
C PHE A 528 -16.85 13.30 -26.41
N SER A 529 -17.41 14.51 -26.24
CA SER A 529 -16.93 15.70 -26.95
C SER A 529 -15.65 16.21 -26.28
N TYR A 530 -14.52 15.68 -26.74
CA TYR A 530 -13.21 16.17 -26.33
C TYR A 530 -12.76 17.29 -27.26
N ASP A 531 -12.87 18.53 -26.80
CA ASP A 531 -12.03 19.58 -27.36
C ASP A 531 -10.60 19.25 -26.95
N VAL A 532 -9.76 18.97 -27.95
CA VAL A 532 -8.32 18.84 -27.73
C VAL A 532 -7.90 20.07 -26.95
N LEU A 533 -7.59 19.90 -25.66
CA LEU A 533 -6.89 20.92 -24.93
C LEU A 533 -5.53 21.02 -25.61
N SER A 534 -5.45 21.88 -26.62
CA SER A 534 -4.24 22.41 -27.26
C SER A 534 -3.45 23.27 -26.27
N ASN A 535 -3.56 22.96 -24.98
CA ASN A 535 -2.75 23.54 -23.93
C ASN A 535 -1.33 23.07 -24.18
N SER A 536 -0.53 23.97 -24.77
CA SER A 536 0.92 23.91 -24.90
C SER A 536 1.62 23.60 -23.56
N ASN A 537 0.92 23.79 -22.44
CA ASN A 537 1.39 23.54 -21.08
C ASN A 537 1.16 22.10 -20.56
N MET A 538 0.54 21.20 -21.33
CA MET A 538 0.37 19.80 -20.92
C MET A 538 1.69 19.02 -21.03
N PRO A 539 2.04 18.16 -20.05
CA PRO A 539 3.20 17.29 -20.15
C PRO A 539 3.13 16.43 -21.42
N LYS A 540 4.21 16.39 -22.21
CA LYS A 540 4.27 15.56 -23.41
C LYS A 540 4.64 14.12 -23.05
N THR A 541 3.93 13.16 -23.62
CA THR A 541 4.32 11.75 -23.57
C THR A 541 5.40 11.48 -24.63
N SER A 542 6.40 10.66 -24.30
CA SER A 542 7.55 10.36 -25.16
C SER A 542 7.89 8.86 -25.17
N GLY A 543 8.86 8.50 -26.01
CA GLY A 543 9.49 7.18 -26.02
C GLY A 543 8.56 6.02 -26.39
N ILE A 544 8.85 4.85 -25.84
CA ILE A 544 8.11 3.61 -26.11
C ILE A 544 6.64 3.75 -25.73
N ARG A 545 6.32 4.40 -24.59
CA ARG A 545 4.93 4.63 -24.18
C ARG A 545 4.16 5.43 -25.22
N GLN A 546 4.73 6.51 -25.75
CA GLN A 546 4.10 7.30 -26.81
C GLN A 546 3.87 6.45 -28.07
N ARG A 547 4.87 5.68 -28.50
CA ARG A 547 4.75 4.80 -29.67
C ARG A 547 3.64 3.76 -29.49
N PHE A 548 3.60 3.12 -28.32
CA PHE A 548 2.60 2.09 -28.02
C PHE A 548 1.18 2.66 -28.08
N ILE A 549 0.95 3.82 -27.45
CA ILE A 549 -0.36 4.51 -27.51
C ILE A 549 -0.70 4.88 -28.96
N SER A 550 0.24 5.46 -29.71
CA SER A 550 0.02 5.87 -31.11
C SER A 550 -0.35 4.70 -32.01
N ASN A 551 0.24 3.52 -31.79
CA ASN A 551 0.02 2.34 -32.61
C ASN A 551 -1.27 1.59 -32.21
N ASN A 552 -1.50 1.44 -30.91
CA ASN A 552 -2.51 0.52 -30.38
C ASN A 552 -3.73 1.21 -29.76
N GLY A 553 -3.65 2.50 -29.41
CA GLY A 553 -4.72 3.21 -28.70
C GLY A 553 -4.85 2.81 -27.22
N MET A 554 -3.89 2.06 -26.69
CA MET A 554 -3.86 1.57 -25.30
C MET A 554 -2.70 2.20 -24.52
N ASN A 555 -2.89 2.41 -23.22
CA ASN A 555 -1.96 3.08 -22.32
C ASN A 555 -1.78 2.26 -21.03
N PRO A 556 -0.88 1.27 -21.00
CA PRO A 556 -0.63 0.44 -19.81
C PRO A 556 -0.35 1.29 -18.57
N SER A 557 -0.95 0.89 -17.45
CA SER A 557 -0.81 1.53 -16.15
C SER A 557 0.57 1.25 -15.56
N ILE A 558 1.26 2.31 -15.14
CA ILE A 558 2.59 2.25 -14.54
C ILE A 558 2.49 2.81 -13.13
N PHE A 559 3.16 2.16 -12.18
CA PHE A 559 3.12 2.55 -10.77
C PHE A 559 4.47 3.06 -10.29
N ASN A 560 4.49 4.27 -9.74
CA ASN A 560 5.63 4.72 -8.95
C ASN A 560 5.35 4.46 -7.47
N ALA A 561 6.40 4.11 -6.72
CA ALA A 561 6.33 3.81 -5.30
C ALA A 561 6.92 4.98 -4.49
N TRP A 562 6.05 5.80 -3.90
CA TRP A 562 6.44 6.96 -3.10
C TRP A 562 6.28 6.75 -1.59
N LEU A 563 5.36 5.88 -1.18
CA LEU A 563 5.03 5.62 0.23
C LEU A 563 4.76 4.18 0.52
#